data_AF-A0A970L502-F1
#
_entry.id   AF-A0A970L502-F1
#
_cell.length_a   1.000
_cell.length_b   1.000
_cell.length_c   1.000
_cell.angle_alpha   90.00
_cell.angle_beta   90.00
_cell.angle_gamma   90.00
#
_symmetry.space_group_name_H-M   'P 1'
#
loop_
_entity.id
_entity.type
_entity.pdbx_description
1 polymer ?
#
loop_
_entity_poly.entity_id
_entity_poly.type
_entity_poly.pdbx_seq_one_letter_code
_entity_poly.pdbx_strand_id
1 'polypeptide(L)' 'DIINHAREYLEYAVSLDPGKRYGLDYPTGINMQALLDLYRLSVDLQESDLTSITEAMIGSYYERLYGRN' A
#
# COMPACT_ATOMS: atom_id res chain seq x y z
N ASP A 1 -6.73 8.89 -8.53
CA ASP A 1 -7.40 7.58 -8.76
C ASP A 1 -6.57 6.38 -8.28
N ILE A 2 -5.35 6.17 -8.79
CA ILE A 2 -4.51 5.00 -8.42
C ILE A 2 -4.26 4.92 -6.90
N ILE A 3 -3.83 6.02 -6.28
CA ILE A 3 -3.56 6.07 -4.83
C ILE A 3 -4.81 5.77 -4.01
N ASN A 4 -5.96 6.33 -4.40
CA ASN A 4 -7.22 6.12 -3.69
C ASN A 4 -7.67 4.66 -3.79
N HIS A 5 -7.57 4.05 -4.98
CA HIS A 5 -7.88 2.65 -5.17
C HIS A 5 -6.97 1.74 -4.34
N ALA A 6 -5.66 1.98 -4.39
CA ALA A 6 -4.69 1.23 -3.60
C ALA A 6 -4.96 1.35 -2.10
N ARG A 7 -5.23 2.58 -1.63
CA ARG A 7 -5.61 2.85 -0.24
C ARG A 7 -6.86 2.07 0.18
N GLU A 8 -7.94 2.20 -0.59
CA GLU A 8 -9.23 1.56 -0.25
C GLU A 8 -9.12 0.04 -0.25
N TYR A 9 -8.39 -0.52 -1.22
CA TYR A 9 -8.18 -1.96 -1.28
C TYR A 9 -7.32 -2.47 -0.11
N LEU A 10 -6.19 -1.79 0.14
CA LEU A 10 -5.29 -2.18 1.22
C LEU A 10 -5.97 -2.02 2.59
N GLU A 11 -6.75 -0.95 2.78
CA GLU A 11 -7.58 -0.74 3.97
C GLU A 11 -8.60 -1.87 4.17
N TYR A 12 -9.28 -2.28 3.10
CA TYR A 12 -10.16 -3.44 3.14
C TYR A 12 -9.40 -4.70 3.55
N ALA A 13 -8.27 -5.00 2.90
CA ALA A 13 -7.49 -6.21 3.17
C ALA A 13 -7.00 -6.28 4.63
N VAL A 14 -6.50 -5.17 5.18
CA VAL A 14 -6.04 -5.12 6.58
C VAL A 14 -7.18 -5.09 7.60
N SER A 15 -8.38 -4.64 7.21
CA SER A 15 -9.56 -4.65 8.10
C SER A 15 -10.09 -6.06 8.37
N LEU A 16 -9.79 -7.01 7.49
CA LEU A 16 -10.20 -8.41 7.65
C LEU A 16 -9.31 -9.14 8.64
N ASP A 17 -9.93 -10.06 9.39
CA ASP A 17 -9.20 -11.07 10.18
C ASP A 17 -8.22 -11.83 9.27
N PRO A 18 -7.00 -12.16 9.72
CA PRO A 18 -6.00 -12.84 8.89
C PRO A 18 -6.53 -14.11 8.21
N GLY A 19 -7.32 -14.92 8.92
CA GLY A 19 -7.94 -16.14 8.37
C GLY A 19 -9.02 -15.90 7.30
N LYS A 20 -9.47 -14.66 7.11
CA LYS A 20 -10.46 -14.25 6.11
C LYS A 20 -9.83 -13.56 4.89
N ARG A 21 -8.49 -13.45 4.84
CA ARG A 21 -7.75 -12.84 3.72
C ARG A 21 -7.41 -13.82 2.60
N TYR A 22 -7.94 -15.04 2.64
CA TYR A 22 -7.65 -16.06 1.63
C TYR A 22 -7.97 -15.55 0.22
N GLY A 23 -6.98 -15.64 -0.67
CA GLY A 23 -7.10 -15.17 -2.06
C GLY A 23 -6.86 -13.66 -2.25
N LEU A 24 -6.57 -12.90 -1.18
CA LEU A 24 -6.27 -11.47 -1.27
C LEU A 24 -4.78 -11.18 -1.42
N ASP A 25 -3.90 -12.18 -1.25
CA ASP A 25 -2.44 -11.96 -1.30
C ASP A 25 -1.98 -11.32 -2.62
N TYR A 26 -2.50 -11.82 -3.75
CA TYR A 26 -2.18 -11.28 -5.07
C TYR A 26 -2.63 -9.83 -5.27
N PRO A 27 -3.92 -9.48 -5.08
CA PRO A 27 -4.35 -8.10 -5.22
C PRO A 27 -3.79 -7.16 -4.13
N THR A 28 -3.54 -7.64 -2.90
CA THR A 28 -2.79 -6.89 -1.89
C THR A 28 -1.37 -6.57 -2.37
N GLY A 29 -0.68 -7.55 -2.96
CA GLY A 29 0.64 -7.37 -3.56
C GLY A 29 0.64 -6.33 -4.68
N ILE A 30 -0.33 -6.37 -5.59
CA ILE A 30 -0.47 -5.39 -6.68
C ILE A 30 -0.65 -3.98 -6.13
N ASN A 31 -1.53 -3.79 -5.14
CA ASN A 31 -1.79 -2.47 -4.59
C ASN A 31 -0.60 -1.92 -3.80
N MET A 32 0.15 -2.79 -3.09
CA MET A 32 1.43 -2.39 -2.48
C MET A 32 2.48 -2.00 -3.55
N GLN A 33 2.57 -2.77 -4.63
CA GLN A 33 3.51 -2.49 -5.72
C GLN A 33 3.19 -1.16 -6.40
N ALA A 34 1.91 -0.86 -6.63
CA ALA A 34 1.49 0.42 -7.20
C ALA A 34 1.92 1.61 -6.32
N LEU A 35 1.83 1.50 -4.99
CA LEU A 35 2.32 2.55 -4.10
C LEU A 35 3.85 2.70 -4.15
N LEU A 36 4.59 1.60 -4.21
CA LEU A 36 6.06 1.60 -4.35
C LEU A 36 6.52 2.22 -5.67
N ASP A 37 5.82 1.92 -6.77
CA ASP A 37 6.14 2.48 -8.08
C ASP A 37 5.84 3.98 -8.14
N LEU A 38 4.76 4.43 -7.49
CA LEU A 38 4.46 5.85 -7.35
C LEU A 38 5.48 6.58 -6.47
N TYR A 39 5.94 5.97 -5.39
CA TYR A 39 7.03 6.50 -4.55
C TYR A 39 8.31 6.68 -5.36
N ARG A 40 8.72 5.66 -6.14
CA ARG A 40 9.92 5.74 -6.97
C ARG A 40 9.79 6.85 -8.01
N LEU A 41 8.65 6.91 -8.69
CA LEU A 41 8.36 7.96 -9.66
C LEU A 41 8.40 9.36 -9.03
N SER A 42 7.85 9.52 -7.82
CA SER A 42 7.86 10.83 -7.16
C SER A 42 9.25 11.26 -6.72
N VAL A 43 10.10 10.32 -6.30
CA VAL A 43 11.53 10.57 -6.03
C VAL A 43 12.24 11.01 -7.31
N ASP A 44 12.04 10.30 -8.42
CA ASP A 44 12.65 10.61 -9.71
C ASP A 44 12.23 12.00 -10.23
N LEU A 45 10.99 12.39 -9.98
CA LEU A 45 10.44 13.70 -10.35
C LEU A 45 10.71 14.81 -9.32
N GLN A 46 11.29 14.49 -8.16
CA GLN A 46 11.48 15.41 -7.03
C GLN A 46 10.16 16.01 -6.49
N GLU A 47 9.06 15.27 -6.60
CA GLU A 47 7.74 15.64 -6.07
C GLU A 47 7.65 15.25 -4.58
N SER A 48 8.07 16.17 -3.71
CA SER A 48 8.18 15.93 -2.25
C SER A 48 6.86 15.54 -1.59
N ASP A 49 5.76 16.14 -2.04
CA ASP A 49 4.43 15.90 -1.46
C ASP A 49 3.97 14.47 -1.76
N LEU A 50 4.11 14.04 -3.01
CA LEU A 50 3.75 12.69 -3.43
C LEU A 50 4.66 11.63 -2.78
N THR A 51 5.94 11.94 -2.65
CA THR A 51 6.91 11.09 -1.93
C THR A 51 6.47 10.88 -0.50
N SER A 52 6.15 11.96 0.22
CA SER A 52 5.73 11.89 1.63
C SER A 52 4.42 11.10 1.80
N ILE A 53 3.45 11.30 0.91
CA ILE A 53 2.16 10.58 0.95
C ILE A 53 2.37 9.08 0.74
N THR A 54 3.10 8.71 -0.32
CA THR A 54 3.30 7.30 -0.68
C THR A 54 4.15 6.57 0.37
N GLU A 55 5.21 7.20 0.88
CA GLU A 55 6.04 6.67 1.96
C GLU A 55 5.23 6.36 3.23
N ALA A 56 4.42 7.32 3.69
CA ALA A 56 3.57 7.12 4.87
C ALA A 56 2.57 5.98 4.69
N MET A 57 1.97 5.86 3.49
CA MET A 57 1.03 4.78 3.17
C MET A 57 1.72 3.41 3.12
N ILE A 58 2.87 3.32 2.46
CA ILE A 58 3.66 2.08 2.37
C ILE A 58 4.01 1.60 3.78
N GLY A 59 4.55 2.48 4.63
CA GLY A 59 4.90 2.14 6.01
C GLY A 59 3.70 1.60 6.80
N SER A 60 2.58 2.33 6.77
CA SER A 60 1.35 1.94 7.48
C SER A 60 0.82 0.58 7.03
N TYR A 61 0.70 0.35 5.73
CA TYR A 61 0.16 -0.93 5.24
C TYR A 61 1.15 -2.08 5.39
N TYR A 62 2.45 -1.84 5.22
CA TYR A 62 3.47 -2.87 5.43
C TYR A 62 3.48 -3.36 6.88
N GLU A 63 3.43 -2.45 7.85
CA GLU A 63 3.35 -2.79 9.28
C GLU A 63 2.05 -3.57 9.60
N ARG A 64 0.90 -3.13 9.08
CA ARG A 64 -0.39 -3.79 9.36
C ARG A 64 -0.53 -5.15 8.67
N LEU A 65 0.12 -5.35 7.53
CA LEU A 65 0.09 -6.62 6.78
C LEU A 65 1.12 -7.61 7.30
N TYR A 66 2.33 -7.16 7.65
CA TYR A 66 3.50 -8.02 7.89
C TYR A 66 4.21 -7.77 9.23
N GLY A 67 3.84 -6.73 9.98
CA GLY A 67 4.50 -6.31 11.22
C GLY A 67 4.15 -7.13 12.46
N ARG A 68 3.26 -8.13 12.36
CA ARG A 68 2.96 -9.07 13.46
C ARG A 68 3.67 -10.40 13.26
N ASN A 69 4.80 -10.54 13.96
CA ASN A 69 5.23 -11.79 14.60
C ASN A 69 4.70 -11.79 16.04
#